data_AF-A0A8J8BB75-F1
#
_entry.id   AF-A0A8J8BB75-F1
#
_cell.length_a   1.000
_cell.length_b   1.000
_cell.length_c   1.000
_cell.angle_alpha   90.00
_cell.angle_beta   90.00
_cell.angle_gamma   90.00
#
_symmetry.space_group_name_H-M   'P 1'
#
loop_
_entity.id
_entity.type
_entity.pdbx_description
1 polymer ?
#
loop_
_entity_poly.entity_id
_entity_poly.type
_entity_poly.pdbx_seq_one_letter_code
_entity_poly.pdbx_strand_id
1 'polypeptide(L)'
;MQTIFFAADAEQLLRLATAGGETDGLDLACVDAADLDPAQLLELDTLMTGHDPVAVREAVLTPARELAPGPGALAQGTEERVVLCVRPALARSLRGRIDEELDDIALDWELRAWGADWNAQRYGALLRSLSLLAEVAHNERRGVYVRFDV
;
A
#
# COMPACT_ATOMS: atom_id res chain seq x y z
N MET A 1 -11.26 -2.09 -9.60
CA MET A 1 -9.97 -1.56 -9.12
C MET A 1 -9.26 -2.65 -8.33
N GLN A 2 -8.05 -3.02 -8.72
CA GLN A 2 -7.21 -3.96 -7.99
C GLN A 2 -6.10 -3.20 -7.26
N THR A 3 -5.82 -3.55 -6.01
CA THR A 3 -4.81 -2.90 -5.17
C THR A 3 -3.74 -3.92 -4.79
N ILE A 4 -2.48 -3.63 -5.12
CA ILE A 4 -1.37 -4.55 -4.87
C ILE A 4 -0.28 -3.84 -4.08
N PHE A 5 0.11 -4.41 -2.95
CA PHE A 5 1.29 -3.99 -2.20
C PHE A 5 2.50 -4.80 -2.65
N PHE A 6 3.66 -4.16 -2.73
CA PHE A 6 4.89 -4.87 -3.09
C PHE A 6 6.14 -4.25 -2.45
N ALA A 7 7.18 -5.07 -2.31
CA ALA A 7 8.49 -4.66 -1.84
C ALA A 7 9.47 -4.54 -3.01
N ALA A 8 10.06 -3.35 -3.20
CA ALA A 8 10.99 -3.09 -4.31
C ALA A 8 12.20 -2.26 -3.87
N ASP A 9 13.34 -2.51 -4.50
CA ASP A 9 14.47 -1.58 -4.50
C ASP A 9 14.36 -0.54 -5.63
N ALA A 10 15.33 0.38 -5.69
CA ALA A 10 15.33 1.46 -6.69
C ALA A 10 15.48 0.95 -8.14
N GLU A 11 16.20 -0.15 -8.35
CA GLU A 11 16.38 -0.74 -9.68
C GLU A 11 15.10 -1.44 -10.14
N GLN A 12 14.46 -2.18 -9.25
CA GLN A 12 13.18 -2.84 -9.49
C GLN A 12 12.06 -1.83 -9.77
N LEU A 13 12.02 -0.70 -9.05
CA LEU A 13 11.09 0.39 -9.35
C LEU A 13 11.32 0.99 -10.74
N LEU A 14 12.59 1.18 -11.14
CA LEU A 14 12.92 1.66 -12.47
C LEU A 14 12.50 0.65 -13.55
N ARG A 15 12.67 -0.64 -13.31
CA ARG A 15 12.21 -1.68 -14.25
C ARG A 15 10.69 -1.71 -14.35
N LEU A 16 9.99 -1.60 -13.22
CA LEU A 16 8.52 -1.49 -13.16
C LEU A 16 8.02 -0.28 -13.95
N ALA A 17 8.71 0.87 -13.83
CA ALA A 17 8.47 2.07 -14.63
C ALA A 17 8.55 1.81 -16.13
N THR A 18 9.64 1.16 -16.56
CA THR A 18 9.86 0.86 -17.98
C THR A 18 8.91 -0.19 -18.52
N ALA A 19 8.39 -1.07 -17.66
CA ALA A 19 7.41 -2.11 -17.99
C ALA A 19 5.95 -1.62 -17.94
N GLY A 20 5.71 -0.31 -17.80
CA GLY A 20 4.33 0.22 -17.72
C GLY A 20 3.56 -0.28 -16.49
N GLY A 21 4.27 -0.54 -15.39
CA GLY A 21 3.67 -1.02 -14.14
C GLY A 21 3.42 -2.53 -14.09
N GLU A 22 3.81 -3.30 -15.11
CA GLU A 22 3.71 -4.77 -15.09
C GLU A 22 4.71 -5.37 -14.09
N THR A 23 4.18 -6.19 -13.18
CA THR A 23 4.96 -6.89 -12.16
C THR A 23 5.45 -8.26 -12.63
N ASP A 24 4.98 -8.73 -13.78
CA ASP A 24 5.31 -10.05 -14.32
C ASP A 24 6.79 -10.13 -14.68
N GLY A 25 7.47 -11.14 -14.13
CA GLY A 25 8.91 -11.34 -14.32
C GLY A 25 9.81 -10.44 -13.47
N LEU A 26 9.25 -9.59 -12.61
CA LEU A 26 9.99 -8.92 -11.54
C LEU A 26 9.97 -9.78 -10.27
N ASP A 27 11.13 -9.97 -9.63
CA ASP A 27 11.26 -10.68 -8.35
C ASP A 27 10.77 -9.81 -7.18
N LEU A 28 9.46 -9.57 -7.14
CA LEU A 28 8.77 -8.75 -6.16
C LEU A 28 7.98 -9.63 -5.19
N ALA A 29 8.16 -9.40 -3.89
CA ALA A 29 7.21 -9.89 -2.91
C ALA A 29 5.94 -9.03 -3.01
N CYS A 30 4.79 -9.65 -3.25
CA CYS A 30 3.52 -8.97 -3.50
C CYS A 30 2.42 -9.47 -2.55
N VAL A 31 1.51 -8.57 -2.20
CA VAL A 31 0.27 -8.87 -1.46
C VAL A 31 -0.89 -8.26 -2.24
N ASP A 32 -1.83 -9.10 -2.66
CA ASP A 32 -3.06 -8.67 -3.29
C ASP A 32 -4.04 -8.19 -2.21
N ALA A 33 -4.34 -6.90 -2.23
CA ALA A 33 -5.34 -6.27 -1.37
C ALA A 33 -6.69 -6.11 -2.09
N ALA A 34 -6.91 -6.86 -3.18
CA ALA A 34 -8.17 -6.93 -3.91
C ALA A 34 -8.70 -5.53 -4.26
N ASP A 35 -9.87 -5.16 -3.77
CA ASP A 35 -10.57 -3.90 -4.02
C ASP A 35 -10.31 -2.81 -2.96
N LEU A 36 -9.26 -2.94 -2.14
CA LEU A 36 -8.93 -1.97 -1.09
C LEU A 36 -8.75 -0.57 -1.71
N ASP A 37 -9.64 0.35 -1.36
CA ASP A 37 -9.60 1.68 -1.94
C ASP A 37 -8.57 2.61 -1.25
N PRO A 38 -8.15 3.70 -1.92
CA PRO A 38 -7.18 4.61 -1.33
C PRO A 38 -7.65 5.30 -0.04
N ALA A 39 -8.95 5.50 0.18
CA ALA A 39 -9.47 6.06 1.42
C ALA A 39 -9.34 5.07 2.57
N GLN A 40 -9.62 3.78 2.33
CA GLN A 40 -9.38 2.71 3.30
C GLN A 40 -7.88 2.60 3.67
N LEU A 41 -6.97 2.79 2.72
CA LEU A 41 -5.53 2.84 3.03
C LEU A 41 -5.15 4.03 3.94
N LEU A 42 -5.75 5.21 3.72
CA LEU A 42 -5.54 6.39 4.58
C LEU A 42 -6.07 6.15 6.00
N GLU A 43 -7.23 5.51 6.12
CA GLU A 43 -7.80 5.12 7.41
C GLU A 43 -6.89 4.15 8.14
N LEU A 44 -6.37 3.12 7.44
CA LEU A 44 -5.40 2.19 8.01
C LEU A 44 -4.15 2.91 8.50
N ASP A 45 -3.55 3.78 7.70
CA ASP A 45 -2.36 4.53 8.10
C ASP A 45 -2.63 5.37 9.36
N THR A 46 -3.77 6.07 9.38
CA THR A 46 -4.20 6.88 10.53
C THR A 46 -4.40 6.02 11.78
N LEU A 47 -5.02 4.85 11.63
CA LEU A 47 -5.28 3.92 12.73
C LEU A 47 -3.98 3.31 13.27
N MET A 48 -3.06 2.92 12.38
CA MET A 48 -1.78 2.29 12.71
C MET A 48 -0.74 3.25 13.28
N THR A 49 -0.77 4.52 12.84
CA THR A 49 0.25 5.51 13.22
C THR A 49 -0.29 6.55 14.19
N GLY A 50 -1.60 6.69 14.34
CA GLY A 50 -2.24 7.73 15.16
C GLY A 50 -2.13 9.15 14.56
N HIS A 51 -1.68 9.26 13.31
CA HIS A 51 -1.45 10.55 12.64
C HIS A 51 -2.26 10.58 11.34
N ASP A 52 -3.19 11.53 11.22
CA ASP A 52 -3.86 11.83 9.95
C ASP A 52 -2.82 12.41 8.97
N PRO A 53 -2.48 11.69 7.89
CA PRO A 53 -1.51 12.18 6.94
C PRO A 53 -2.17 13.12 5.96
N VAL A 54 -2.41 14.37 6.38
CA VAL A 54 -3.02 15.43 5.53
C VAL A 54 -2.31 15.53 4.16
N ALA A 55 -0.99 15.37 4.13
CA ALA A 55 -0.19 15.37 2.89
C ALA A 55 -0.43 14.14 1.99
N VAL A 56 -0.75 12.97 2.56
CA VAL A 56 -1.09 11.75 1.79
C VAL A 56 -2.54 11.80 1.34
N ARG A 57 -3.44 12.38 2.15
CA ARG A 57 -4.81 12.68 1.72
C ARG A 57 -4.81 13.56 0.47
N GLU A 58 -3.97 14.59 0.42
CA GLU A 58 -3.80 15.40 -0.78
C GLU A 58 -3.16 14.60 -1.93
N ALA A 59 -2.11 13.81 -1.70
CA ALA A 59 -1.46 13.02 -2.77
C ALA A 59 -2.34 11.88 -3.33
N VAL A 60 -3.21 11.29 -2.52
CA VAL A 60 -4.14 10.22 -2.90
C VAL A 60 -5.39 10.76 -3.59
N LEU A 61 -5.85 11.95 -3.21
CA LEU A 61 -7.01 12.63 -3.84
C LEU A 61 -6.62 13.52 -5.02
N THR A 62 -5.33 13.83 -5.20
CA THR A 62 -4.83 14.54 -6.38
C THR A 62 -4.64 13.52 -7.51
N PRO A 63 -5.37 13.61 -8.63
CA PRO A 63 -5.15 12.74 -9.78
C PRO A 63 -3.69 12.77 -10.19
N ALA A 64 -3.11 11.61 -10.49
CA ALA A 64 -1.69 11.41 -10.84
C ALA A 64 -1.17 12.28 -12.01
N ARG A 65 -2.03 13.05 -12.68
CA ARG A 65 -1.71 14.02 -13.73
C ARG A 65 -0.99 15.28 -13.25
N GLU A 66 -1.06 15.64 -11.97
CA GLU A 66 -0.51 16.93 -11.47
C GLU A 66 0.83 16.82 -10.74
N LEU A 67 1.32 15.60 -10.50
CA LEU A 67 2.65 15.40 -9.92
C LEU A 67 3.71 15.55 -11.03
N ALA A 68 4.37 16.71 -11.05
CA ALA A 68 5.61 16.94 -11.79
C ALA A 68 6.60 15.76 -11.61
N PRO A 69 7.51 15.50 -12.58
CA PRO A 69 8.34 14.30 -12.60
C PRO A 69 9.34 14.30 -11.43
N GLY A 70 8.87 13.84 -10.28
CA GLY A 70 9.67 13.42 -9.15
C GLY A 70 9.84 11.91 -9.18
N PRO A 71 10.84 11.37 -8.45
CA PRO A 71 11.05 9.94 -8.32
C PRO A 71 9.90 9.33 -7.50
N GLY A 72 8.77 9.05 -8.16
CA GLY A 72 7.58 8.54 -7.50
C GLY A 72 6.28 8.59 -8.31
N ALA A 73 6.23 9.25 -9.47
CA ALA A 73 5.03 9.28 -10.31
C ALA A 73 5.28 8.59 -11.64
N LEU A 74 4.93 7.30 -11.73
CA LEU A 74 4.90 6.54 -12.97
C LEU A 74 3.55 6.73 -13.66
N ALA A 75 3.25 7.96 -14.08
CA ALA A 75 2.10 8.24 -14.92
C ALA A 75 2.50 8.20 -16.39
N GLN A 76 2.56 7.00 -16.99
CA GLN A 76 2.60 6.85 -18.44
C GLN A 76 1.76 5.66 -18.90
N GLY A 77 0.59 5.94 -19.46
CA GLY A 77 -0.25 4.96 -20.14
C GLY A 77 -1.72 5.17 -19.81
N THR A 78 -2.58 5.11 -20.82
CA THR A 78 -4.02 5.35 -20.79
C THR A 78 -4.85 4.28 -20.06
N GLU A 79 -4.23 3.52 -19.17
CA GLU A 79 -4.84 2.63 -18.18
C GLU A 79 -4.29 3.09 -16.83
N GLU A 80 -5.11 3.74 -16.00
CA GLU A 80 -4.64 4.53 -14.85
C GLU A 80 -4.09 3.63 -13.73
N ARG A 81 -2.85 3.15 -13.89
CA ARG A 81 -2.08 2.48 -12.84
C ARG A 81 -1.31 3.52 -12.03
N VAL A 82 -1.57 3.61 -10.73
CA VAL A 82 -0.91 4.58 -9.84
C VAL A 82 -0.07 3.83 -8.81
N VAL A 83 1.25 4.09 -8.79
CA VAL A 83 2.16 3.54 -7.79
C VAL A 83 2.50 4.62 -6.75
N LEU A 84 2.23 4.35 -5.47
CA LEU A 84 2.53 5.23 -4.35
C LEU A 84 3.49 4.57 -3.37
N CYS A 85 4.36 5.38 -2.76
CA CYS A 85 5.22 4.95 -1.65
C CYS A 85 4.38 4.80 -0.37
N VAL A 86 4.43 3.62 0.26
CA VAL A 86 3.83 3.44 1.59
C VAL A 86 4.67 4.18 2.61
N ARG A 87 4.02 4.96 3.49
CA ARG A 87 4.74 5.75 4.50
C ARG A 87 5.65 4.85 5.34
N PRO A 88 6.92 5.22 5.54
CA PRO A 88 7.83 4.43 6.38
C PRO A 88 7.34 4.23 7.82
N ALA A 89 6.51 5.15 8.32
CA ALA A 89 5.85 5.01 9.61
C ALA A 89 4.87 3.84 9.64
N LEU A 90 3.99 3.72 8.64
CA LEU A 90 3.05 2.61 8.50
C LEU A 90 3.80 1.27 8.36
N ALA A 91 4.77 1.19 7.45
CA ALA A 91 5.57 -0.03 7.27
C ALA A 91 6.29 -0.45 8.56
N ARG A 92 6.84 0.51 9.31
CA ARG A 92 7.47 0.24 10.60
C ARG A 92 6.47 -0.19 11.67
N SER A 93 5.27 0.40 11.68
CA SER A 93 4.22 0.05 12.62
C SER A 93 3.66 -1.36 12.36
N LEU A 94 3.62 -1.84 11.11
CA LEU A 94 3.17 -3.19 10.78
C LEU A 94 4.19 -4.26 11.20
N ARG A 95 5.48 -3.93 11.09
CA ARG A 95 6.59 -4.85 11.35
C ARG A 95 6.63 -5.32 12.81
N GLY A 96 6.82 -6.62 13.01
CA GLY A 96 7.00 -7.24 14.32
C GLY A 96 5.75 -7.30 15.20
N ARG A 97 4.57 -6.92 14.68
CA ARG A 97 3.30 -7.10 15.40
C ARG A 97 2.88 -8.55 15.43
N ILE A 98 2.31 -8.95 16.56
CA ILE A 98 1.73 -10.29 16.73
C ILE A 98 0.31 -10.34 16.18
N ASP A 99 -0.16 -11.53 15.83
CA ASP A 99 -1.48 -11.75 15.24
C ASP A 99 -2.62 -11.16 16.07
N GLU A 100 -2.56 -11.25 17.41
CA GLU A 100 -3.57 -10.69 18.31
C GLU A 100 -3.69 -9.17 18.16
N GLU A 101 -2.56 -8.45 18.08
CA GLU A 101 -2.58 -6.99 17.86
C GLU A 101 -3.15 -6.62 16.49
N LEU A 102 -2.85 -7.43 15.46
CA LEU A 102 -3.36 -7.21 14.11
C LEU A 102 -4.87 -7.49 14.02
N ASP A 103 -5.38 -8.46 14.77
CA ASP A 103 -6.81 -8.75 14.85
C ASP A 103 -7.57 -7.62 15.59
N ASP A 104 -7.01 -7.07 16.67
CA ASP A 104 -7.59 -5.91 17.36
C ASP A 104 -7.69 -4.69 16.43
N ILE A 105 -6.62 -4.43 15.66
CA ILE A 105 -6.59 -3.38 14.62
C ILE A 105 -7.64 -3.66 13.54
N ALA A 106 -7.81 -4.91 13.11
CA ALA A 106 -8.78 -5.29 12.10
C ALA A 106 -10.23 -5.05 12.56
N LEU A 107 -10.52 -5.35 13.83
CA LEU A 107 -11.82 -5.07 14.45
C LEU A 107 -12.09 -3.57 14.53
N ASP A 108 -11.11 -2.79 14.99
CA ASP A 108 -11.23 -1.33 15.03
C ASP A 108 -11.40 -0.71 13.64
N TRP A 109 -10.75 -1.29 12.62
CA TRP A 109 -10.86 -0.84 11.24
C TRP A 109 -12.24 -1.15 10.67
N GLU A 110 -12.78 -2.35 10.88
CA GLU A 110 -14.16 -2.71 10.47
C GLU A 110 -15.21 -1.75 11.08
N LEU A 111 -15.04 -1.36 12.34
CA LEU A 111 -15.96 -0.42 13.00
C LEU A 111 -15.90 1.01 12.45
N ARG A 112 -14.79 1.39 11.80
CA ARG A 112 -14.53 2.74 11.30
C ARG A 112 -14.72 2.88 9.80
N ALA A 113 -14.46 1.82 9.04
CA ALA A 113 -14.53 1.84 7.59
C ALA A 113 -15.97 2.09 7.13
N TRP A 114 -16.16 3.14 6.33
CA TRP A 114 -17.45 3.47 5.72
C TRP A 114 -17.68 2.72 4.38
N GLY A 115 -17.07 1.55 4.21
CA GLY A 115 -17.18 0.69 3.02
C GLY A 115 -17.67 -0.71 3.40
N ALA A 116 -18.74 -1.18 2.77
CA ALA A 116 -19.60 -2.26 3.28
C ALA A 116 -19.12 -3.70 3.04
N ASP A 117 -17.95 -3.93 2.42
CA ASP A 117 -17.62 -5.25 1.84
C ASP A 117 -16.46 -6.00 2.52
N TRP A 118 -15.76 -5.36 3.47
CA TRP A 118 -14.66 -5.97 4.21
C TRP A 118 -15.01 -6.11 5.69
N ASN A 119 -14.75 -7.30 6.24
CA ASN A 119 -14.94 -7.60 7.66
C ASN A 119 -13.59 -7.75 8.36
N ALA A 120 -13.58 -7.81 9.70
CA ALA A 120 -12.35 -7.96 10.49
C ALA A 120 -11.52 -9.18 10.06
N GLN A 121 -12.15 -10.28 9.64
CA GLN A 121 -11.40 -11.45 9.15
C GLN A 121 -10.59 -11.12 7.90
N ARG A 122 -11.18 -10.42 6.92
CA ARG A 122 -10.50 -10.02 5.68
C ARG A 122 -9.43 -8.98 5.95
N TYR A 123 -9.71 -7.99 6.80
CA TYR A 123 -8.73 -7.00 7.24
C TYR A 123 -7.56 -7.66 7.99
N GLY A 124 -7.82 -8.59 8.91
CA GLY A 124 -6.80 -9.31 9.65
C GLY A 124 -5.89 -10.15 8.76
N ALA A 125 -6.44 -10.80 7.73
CA ALA A 125 -5.65 -11.54 6.75
C ALA A 125 -4.75 -10.61 5.92
N LEU A 126 -5.27 -9.45 5.50
CA LEU A 126 -4.48 -8.42 4.83
C LEU A 126 -3.36 -7.91 5.75
N LEU A 127 -3.67 -7.54 6.99
CA LEU A 127 -2.71 -6.99 7.95
C LEU A 127 -1.54 -7.95 8.24
N ARG A 128 -1.81 -9.25 8.41
CA ARG A 128 -0.77 -10.27 8.55
C ARG A 128 0.13 -10.34 7.31
N SER A 129 -0.48 -10.29 6.13
CA SER A 129 0.25 -10.31 4.85
C SER A 129 1.12 -9.07 4.69
N LEU A 130 0.61 -7.88 5.06
CA LEU A 130 1.35 -6.63 5.03
C LEU A 130 2.45 -6.57 6.09
N SER A 131 2.24 -7.17 7.27
CA SER A 131 3.28 -7.33 8.30
C SER A 131 4.44 -8.17 7.77
N LEU A 132 4.14 -9.32 7.14
CA LEU A 132 5.14 -10.16 6.51
C LEU A 132 5.86 -9.43 5.37
N LEU A 133 5.14 -8.68 4.54
CA LEU A 133 5.73 -7.87 3.47
C LEU A 133 6.67 -6.79 4.04
N ALA A 134 6.29 -6.15 5.15
CA ALA A 134 7.13 -5.15 5.82
C ALA A 134 8.41 -5.78 6.43
N GLU A 135 8.32 -7.00 6.96
CA GLU A 135 9.49 -7.77 7.40
C GLU A 135 10.44 -8.08 6.24
N VAL A 136 9.91 -8.60 5.13
CA VAL A 136 10.70 -8.88 3.91
C VAL A 136 11.37 -7.60 3.42
N ALA A 137 10.61 -6.52 3.26
CA ALA A 137 11.15 -5.24 2.80
C ALA A 137 12.25 -4.72 3.74
N HIS A 138 12.08 -4.86 5.05
CA HIS A 138 13.10 -4.46 6.00
C HIS A 138 14.39 -5.29 5.89
N ASN A 139 14.26 -6.61 5.87
CA ASN A 139 15.39 -7.54 5.85
C ASN A 139 16.19 -7.41 4.55
N GLU A 140 15.50 -7.14 3.44
CA GLU A 140 16.11 -6.97 2.11
C GLU A 140 16.49 -5.53 1.78
N ARG A 141 16.27 -4.58 2.70
CA ARG A 141 16.51 -3.13 2.51
C ARG A 141 15.75 -2.54 1.30
N ARG A 142 14.53 -3.04 1.07
CA ARG A 142 13.61 -2.57 0.05
C ARG A 142 12.59 -1.57 0.63
N GLY A 143 11.99 -0.74 -0.23
CA GLY A 143 10.83 0.07 0.11
C GLY A 143 9.53 -0.73 -0.05
N VAL A 144 8.45 -0.28 0.61
CA VAL A 144 7.10 -0.81 0.42
C VAL A 144 6.30 0.17 -0.42
N TYR A 145 5.60 -0.34 -1.42
CA TYR A 145 4.83 0.44 -2.39
C TYR A 145 3.44 -0.17 -2.54
N VAL A 146 2.50 0.64 -3.00
CA VAL A 146 1.14 0.22 -3.36
C VAL A 146 0.85 0.63 -4.80
N ARG A 147 0.26 -0.27 -5.59
CA ARG A 147 -0.24 -0.02 -6.93
C ARG A 147 -1.76 -0.11 -6.93
N PHE A 148 -2.43 0.86 -7.55
CA PHE A 148 -3.85 0.82 -7.84
C PHE A 148 -4.04 0.62 -9.33
N ASP A 149 -4.72 -0.45 -9.74
CA ASP A 149 -5.10 -0.76 -11.11
C ASP A 149 -6.59 -0.40 -11.27
N VAL A 150 -6.88 0.72 -11.94
CA VAL A 150 -8.25 1.26 -12.12
C VAL A 150 -8.98 0.60 -13.28
#